data_AF-A0A3M2AJN6-F1
#
_entry.id   AF-A0A3M2AJN6-F1
#
_cell.length_a   1.000
_cell.length_b   1.000
_cell.length_c   1.000
_cell.angle_alpha   90.00
_cell.angle_beta   90.00
_cell.angle_gamma   90.00
#
_symmetry.space_group_name_H-M   'P 1'
#
loop_
_entity.id
_entity.type
_entity.pdbx_description
1 polymer ?
#
loop_
_entity_poly.entity_id
_entity_poly.type
_entity_poly.pdbx_seq_one_letter_code
_entity_poly.pdbx_strand_id
1 'polypeptide(L)'
;MGAGLESFAAGAGRVGFRFPGLARCPGLRHLLTSRGADGAGNLSLSGGRDRTAAVAERRFWCRLLGADPAKLVAGGQVHGADVARIGPTEAGRGAEDPATVVPATDALVCTEPGIPLLTVAADCAPVLLYAPGPRPAVAVAHAGWRGLAAGVLPATVAALAEAAGAPPERLRAGVGPCAGPPHYQVGPEVAAAAPAAAVAPDPDPDRRQLDLAAWARAELRAAGLRSEAIEVAGVVPAADRRFFSHRRDGPGCGRFGLIALLAPTRSGRGRNRPPRTKDARAADG
;
A
#
# COMPACT_ATOMS: atom_id res chain seq x y z
N MET A 1 -20.08 -1.64 -7.88
CA MET A 1 -19.61 -2.67 -6.94
C MET A 1 -18.28 -3.17 -7.48
N GLY A 2 -17.16 -2.66 -6.96
CA GLY A 2 -15.82 -2.89 -7.51
C GLY A 2 -15.10 -4.00 -6.75
N ALA A 3 -14.53 -4.93 -7.51
CA ALA A 3 -13.90 -6.19 -7.12
C ALA A 3 -13.13 -6.18 -5.78
N GLY A 4 -13.38 -7.22 -4.96
CA GLY A 4 -12.57 -7.53 -3.80
C GLY A 4 -11.14 -7.96 -4.18
N LEU A 5 -10.35 -8.35 -3.18
CA LEU A 5 -8.97 -8.78 -3.40
C LEU A 5 -8.87 -10.10 -4.17
N GLU A 6 -7.95 -10.15 -5.13
CA GLU A 6 -7.50 -11.41 -5.74
C GLU A 6 -6.32 -11.96 -4.93
N SER A 7 -6.42 -13.20 -4.46
CA SER A 7 -5.33 -13.90 -3.80
C SER A 7 -4.43 -14.62 -4.79
N PHE A 8 -3.14 -14.73 -4.49
CA PHE A 8 -2.19 -15.54 -5.23
C PHE A 8 -1.24 -16.29 -4.29
N ALA A 9 -0.78 -17.46 -4.71
CA ALA A 9 0.27 -18.20 -4.01
C ALA A 9 1.62 -17.51 -4.27
N ALA A 10 2.33 -17.16 -3.20
CA ALA A 10 3.63 -16.49 -3.28
C ALA A 10 4.83 -17.45 -3.13
N GLY A 11 4.56 -18.71 -2.80
CA GLY A 11 5.60 -19.72 -2.49
C GLY A 11 5.89 -19.80 -0.99
N ALA A 12 6.53 -20.90 -0.56
CA ALA A 12 6.86 -21.18 0.84
C ALA A 12 5.68 -20.96 1.81
N GLY A 13 4.49 -21.45 1.42
CA GLY A 13 3.26 -21.36 2.21
C GLY A 13 2.64 -19.95 2.32
N ARG A 14 3.19 -18.93 1.66
CA ARG A 14 2.68 -17.56 1.72
C ARG A 14 1.55 -17.33 0.70
N VAL A 15 0.55 -16.57 1.13
CA VAL A 15 -0.52 -16.04 0.28
C VAL A 15 -0.37 -14.53 0.24
N GLY A 16 -0.40 -13.97 -0.97
CA GLY A 16 -0.45 -12.53 -1.20
C GLY A 16 -1.79 -12.14 -1.83
N PHE A 17 -2.08 -10.84 -1.81
CA PHE A 17 -3.30 -10.29 -2.39
C PHE A 17 -3.00 -9.09 -3.28
N ARG A 18 -3.89 -8.80 -4.23
CA ARG A 18 -3.82 -7.61 -5.08
C ARG A 18 -5.21 -7.10 -5.42
N PHE A 19 -5.31 -5.79 -5.60
CA PHE A 19 -6.44 -5.16 -6.28
C PHE A 19 -6.42 -5.50 -7.78
N PRO A 20 -7.44 -6.18 -8.34
CA PRO A 20 -7.41 -6.64 -9.73
C PRO A 20 -7.31 -5.52 -10.76
N GLY A 21 -7.96 -4.37 -10.52
CA GLY A 21 -7.92 -3.23 -11.44
C GLY A 21 -6.56 -2.55 -11.45
N LEU A 22 -5.99 -2.27 -10.28
CA LEU A 22 -4.63 -1.73 -10.14
C LEU A 22 -3.57 -2.69 -10.68
N ALA A 23 -3.77 -4.01 -10.58
CA ALA A 23 -2.80 -5.00 -11.07
C ALA A 23 -2.65 -4.98 -12.60
N ARG A 24 -3.66 -4.45 -13.30
CA ARG A 24 -3.66 -4.25 -14.76
C ARG A 24 -3.06 -2.90 -15.18
N CYS A 25 -2.71 -2.03 -14.23
CA CYS A 25 -2.15 -0.72 -14.54
C CYS A 25 -0.67 -0.85 -14.99
N PRO A 26 -0.33 -0.43 -16.22
CA PRO A 26 1.05 -0.50 -16.71
C PRO A 26 2.00 0.27 -15.82
N GLY A 27 3.14 -0.33 -15.49
CA GLY A 27 4.18 0.33 -14.68
C GLY A 27 3.89 0.38 -13.18
N LEU A 28 2.72 -0.06 -12.71
CA LEU A 28 2.47 -0.27 -11.28
C LEU A 28 2.76 -1.73 -10.90
N ARG A 29 3.41 -1.94 -9.76
CA ARG A 29 3.48 -3.23 -9.09
C ARG A 29 3.09 -3.04 -7.63
N HIS A 30 2.24 -3.91 -7.12
CA HIS A 30 1.84 -3.88 -5.71
C HIS A 30 1.40 -5.25 -5.22
N LEU A 31 1.36 -5.39 -3.90
CA LEU A 31 0.71 -6.51 -3.21
C LEU A 31 0.30 -6.10 -1.80
N LEU A 32 -0.62 -6.85 -1.22
CA LEU A 32 -0.85 -6.90 0.21
C LEU A 32 -0.41 -8.26 0.76
N THR A 33 0.22 -8.26 1.92
CA THR A 33 0.68 -9.50 2.57
C THR A 33 -0.41 -10.10 3.46
N SER A 34 -0.27 -11.40 3.74
CA SER A 34 -1.09 -12.09 4.74
C SER A 34 -0.35 -12.21 6.07
N ARG A 35 -1.08 -12.65 7.10
CA ARG A 35 -0.55 -13.10 8.39
C ARG A 35 0.38 -14.32 8.29
N GLY A 36 0.27 -15.09 7.20
CA GLY A 36 0.87 -16.43 7.10
C GLY A 36 0.14 -17.45 7.99
N ALA A 37 0.27 -18.74 7.66
CA ALA A 37 -0.43 -19.83 8.37
C ALA A 37 -0.13 -19.82 9.89
N ASP A 38 1.13 -19.60 10.25
CA ASP A 38 1.60 -19.68 11.64
C ASP A 38 1.71 -18.30 12.30
N GLY A 39 1.21 -17.24 11.66
CA GLY A 39 1.36 -15.87 12.16
C GLY A 39 2.77 -15.27 11.98
N ALA A 40 3.62 -15.91 11.18
CA ALA A 40 5.00 -15.50 10.92
C ALA A 40 5.13 -14.34 9.89
N GLY A 41 4.07 -13.99 9.16
CA GLY A 41 4.07 -13.00 8.07
C GLY A 41 4.16 -11.53 8.50
N ASN A 42 4.81 -11.23 9.63
CA ASN A 42 4.90 -9.87 10.16
C ASN A 42 5.83 -8.99 9.34
N LEU A 43 5.39 -7.79 8.98
CA LEU A 43 6.23 -6.77 8.33
C LEU A 43 6.64 -5.61 9.24
N SER A 44 6.14 -5.51 10.47
CA SER A 44 6.55 -4.45 11.39
C SER A 44 7.91 -4.74 12.02
N LEU A 45 8.80 -3.73 12.04
CA LEU A 45 10.07 -3.79 12.80
C LEU A 45 9.93 -3.22 14.23
N SER A 46 8.77 -2.67 14.55
CA SER A 46 8.44 -2.12 15.87
C SER A 46 7.42 -3.01 16.59
N GLY A 47 7.33 -2.88 17.91
CA GLY A 47 6.36 -3.62 18.74
C GLY A 47 6.90 -4.94 19.34
N GLY A 48 8.22 -5.08 19.46
CA GLY A 48 8.85 -6.16 20.25
C GLY A 48 8.86 -7.56 19.61
N ARG A 49 8.50 -7.67 18.33
CA ARG A 49 8.49 -8.93 17.56
C ARG A 49 9.86 -9.22 16.98
N ASP A 50 10.09 -10.45 16.53
CA ASP A 50 11.34 -10.83 15.87
C ASP A 50 11.60 -9.96 14.63
N ARG A 51 12.55 -9.02 14.79
CA ARG A 51 12.97 -8.08 13.75
C ARG A 51 13.64 -8.81 12.59
N THR A 52 14.44 -9.83 12.86
CA THR A 52 15.15 -10.60 11.83
C THR A 52 14.14 -11.30 10.92
N ALA A 53 13.12 -11.94 11.50
CA ALA A 53 12.03 -12.55 10.74
C ALA A 53 11.25 -11.52 9.92
N ALA A 54 10.94 -10.35 10.50
CA ALA A 54 10.22 -9.29 9.79
C ALA A 54 11.02 -8.69 8.62
N VAL A 55 12.34 -8.52 8.77
CA VAL A 55 13.25 -8.13 7.68
C VAL A 55 13.28 -9.20 6.58
N ALA A 56 13.30 -10.49 6.96
CA ALA A 56 13.24 -11.58 6.00
C ALA A 56 11.93 -11.57 5.19
N GLU A 57 10.78 -11.32 5.83
CA GLU A 57 9.50 -11.15 5.14
C GLU A 57 9.54 -9.97 4.18
N ARG A 58 10.00 -8.79 4.61
CA ARG A 58 10.15 -7.61 3.73
C ARG A 58 11.01 -7.93 2.51
N ARG A 59 12.15 -8.60 2.72
CA ARG A 59 13.07 -9.02 1.65
C ARG A 59 12.39 -9.97 0.67
N PHE A 60 11.64 -10.95 1.17
CA PHE A 60 10.89 -11.89 0.34
C PHE A 60 9.87 -11.18 -0.55
N TRP A 61 9.01 -10.35 0.03
CA TRP A 61 7.92 -9.69 -0.71
C TRP A 61 8.43 -8.65 -1.71
N CYS A 62 9.50 -7.91 -1.39
CA CYS A 62 10.15 -7.00 -2.34
C CYS A 62 10.72 -7.76 -3.54
N ARG A 63 11.42 -8.88 -3.32
CA ARG A 63 11.98 -9.70 -4.40
C ARG A 63 10.88 -10.28 -5.29
N LEU A 64 9.76 -10.70 -4.70
CA LEU A 64 8.60 -11.18 -5.46
C LEU A 64 8.02 -10.11 -6.38
N LEU A 65 8.03 -8.84 -5.96
CA LEU A 65 7.68 -7.69 -6.81
C LEU A 65 8.77 -7.32 -7.83
N GLY A 66 9.91 -8.02 -7.83
CA GLY A 66 11.07 -7.69 -8.64
C GLY A 66 11.72 -6.36 -8.25
N ALA A 67 11.65 -6.00 -6.96
CA ALA A 67 12.27 -4.82 -6.38
C ALA A 67 13.49 -5.19 -5.55
N ASP A 68 14.42 -4.25 -5.41
CA ASP A 68 15.55 -4.39 -4.48
C ASP A 68 15.06 -4.12 -3.05
N PRO A 69 15.11 -5.11 -2.13
CA PRO A 69 14.66 -4.90 -0.76
C PRO A 69 15.49 -3.86 0.01
N ALA A 70 16.75 -3.63 -0.38
CA ALA A 70 17.59 -2.61 0.25
C ALA A 70 17.09 -1.18 -0.05
N LYS A 71 16.20 -1.02 -1.05
CA LYS A 71 15.59 0.27 -1.40
C LYS A 71 14.22 0.50 -0.77
N LEU A 72 13.68 -0.46 -0.03
CA LEU A 72 12.39 -0.33 0.64
C LEU A 72 12.36 0.89 1.54
N VAL A 73 11.29 1.68 1.45
CA VAL A 73 11.07 2.84 2.30
C VAL A 73 9.81 2.64 3.14
N ALA A 74 9.93 2.90 4.44
CA ALA A 74 8.83 2.87 5.39
C ALA A 74 8.74 4.19 6.17
N GLY A 75 7.51 4.66 6.38
CA GLY A 75 7.22 5.79 7.26
C GLY A 75 7.16 5.37 8.73
N GLY A 76 7.58 6.27 9.61
CA GLY A 76 7.34 6.19 11.06
C GLY A 76 5.90 6.61 11.32
N GLN A 77 4.98 5.67 11.10
CA GLN A 77 3.54 5.87 11.22
C GLN A 77 3.15 6.30 12.64
N VAL A 78 2.57 7.50 12.78
CA VAL A 78 2.14 8.10 14.06
C VAL A 78 0.63 8.35 14.11
N HIS A 79 -0.10 7.87 13.10
CA HIS A 79 -1.53 8.12 12.89
C HIS A 79 -1.83 9.60 12.62
N GLY A 80 -0.89 10.30 11.99
CA GLY A 80 -1.03 11.68 11.51
C GLY A 80 -1.46 11.75 10.04
N ALA A 81 -1.21 12.91 9.42
CA ALA A 81 -1.54 13.18 8.02
C ALA A 81 -0.32 13.58 7.17
N ASP A 82 0.89 13.52 7.72
CA ASP A 82 2.10 13.95 7.04
C ASP A 82 2.46 12.99 5.88
N VAL A 83 2.81 13.61 4.75
CA VAL A 83 3.14 12.95 3.48
C VAL A 83 4.58 13.26 3.11
N ALA A 84 5.41 12.24 2.93
CA ALA A 84 6.77 12.40 2.45
C ALA A 84 6.92 12.08 0.97
N ARG A 85 7.69 12.91 0.25
CA ARG A 85 8.18 12.61 -1.09
C ARG A 85 9.44 11.76 -0.99
N ILE A 86 9.43 10.63 -1.68
CA ILE A 86 10.48 9.62 -1.62
C ILE A 86 11.24 9.62 -2.95
N GLY A 87 12.53 9.92 -2.86
CA GLY A 87 13.49 9.82 -3.95
C GLY A 87 14.68 8.93 -3.60
N PRO A 88 15.79 9.03 -4.36
CA PRO A 88 16.97 8.21 -4.14
C PRO A 88 17.62 8.40 -2.77
N THR A 89 17.46 9.57 -2.14
CA THR A 89 18.03 9.91 -0.83
C THR A 89 17.34 9.19 0.32
N GLU A 90 16.05 8.88 0.19
CA GLU A 90 15.29 8.15 1.20
C GLU A 90 15.32 6.63 0.97
N ALA A 91 15.86 6.15 -0.15
CA ALA A 91 15.89 4.73 -0.48
C ALA A 91 16.55 3.91 0.64
N GLY A 92 15.84 2.88 1.12
CA GLY A 92 16.30 2.03 2.22
C GLY A 92 15.95 2.52 3.63
N ARG A 93 15.42 3.75 3.78
CA ARG A 93 14.99 4.27 5.08
C ARG A 93 13.87 3.43 5.68
N GLY A 94 14.18 2.83 6.82
CA GLY A 94 13.27 1.93 7.51
C GLY A 94 13.21 0.53 6.90
N ALA A 95 14.04 0.16 5.92
CA ALA A 95 14.03 -1.16 5.29
C ALA A 95 14.31 -2.28 6.31
N GLU A 96 15.41 -2.13 7.05
CA GLU A 96 15.93 -3.13 8.00
C GLU A 96 16.08 -2.60 9.43
N ASP A 97 16.18 -1.27 9.60
CA ASP A 97 16.33 -0.62 10.89
C ASP A 97 15.17 0.37 11.16
N PRO A 98 14.31 0.12 12.17
CA PRO A 98 13.22 1.02 12.51
C PRO A 98 13.69 2.43 12.92
N ALA A 99 14.95 2.61 13.35
CA ALA A 99 15.48 3.95 13.67
C ALA A 99 15.66 4.85 12.43
N THR A 100 15.71 4.25 11.24
CA THR A 100 15.99 4.98 9.99
C THR A 100 14.74 5.34 9.20
N VAL A 101 13.53 4.96 9.67
CA VAL A 101 12.25 5.29 9.01
C VAL A 101 12.14 6.78 8.72
N VAL A 102 11.29 7.14 7.74
CA VAL A 102 10.93 8.54 7.52
C VAL A 102 10.09 9.02 8.71
N PRO A 103 10.58 9.95 9.56
CA PRO A 103 9.96 10.24 10.85
C PRO A 103 8.56 10.83 10.70
N ALA A 104 7.67 10.49 11.64
CA ALA A 104 6.32 11.05 11.74
C ALA A 104 5.58 11.14 10.40
N THR A 105 5.58 10.06 9.63
CA THR A 105 5.05 10.03 8.26
C THR A 105 4.11 8.86 8.11
N ASP A 106 2.87 9.16 7.72
CA ASP A 106 1.82 8.16 7.52
C ASP A 106 1.53 7.92 6.03
N ALA A 107 2.05 8.76 5.11
CA ALA A 107 1.96 8.51 3.67
C ALA A 107 3.27 8.79 2.94
N LEU A 108 3.56 7.99 1.91
CA LEU A 108 4.75 8.07 1.08
C LEU A 108 4.33 8.23 -0.38
N VAL A 109 4.93 9.17 -1.10
CA VAL A 109 4.72 9.41 -2.55
C VAL A 109 6.04 9.26 -3.29
N CYS A 110 6.06 8.57 -4.42
CA CYS A 110 7.27 8.34 -5.20
C CYS A 110 7.02 8.39 -6.71
N THR A 111 7.94 9.02 -7.43
CA THR A 111 8.02 9.06 -8.90
C THR A 111 9.17 8.23 -9.46
N GLU A 112 10.04 7.69 -8.59
CA GLU A 112 11.23 6.94 -8.98
C GLU A 112 10.92 5.45 -9.19
N PRO A 113 11.24 4.90 -10.39
CA PRO A 113 11.12 3.46 -10.62
C PRO A 113 12.01 2.63 -9.69
N GLY A 114 11.47 1.52 -9.18
CA GLY A 114 12.23 0.54 -8.43
C GLY A 114 12.40 0.82 -6.92
N ILE A 115 11.82 1.90 -6.39
CA ILE A 115 11.77 2.15 -4.94
C ILE A 115 10.44 1.60 -4.38
N PRO A 116 10.44 0.52 -3.58
CA PRO A 116 9.23 0.02 -2.95
C PRO A 116 8.86 0.86 -1.72
N LEU A 117 7.60 1.27 -1.66
CA LEU A 117 7.00 1.95 -0.51
C LEU A 117 6.21 0.94 0.32
N LEU A 118 6.40 0.98 1.64
CA LEU A 118 5.69 0.12 2.59
C LEU A 118 4.84 0.95 3.54
N THR A 119 3.58 0.54 3.68
CA THR A 119 2.75 0.84 4.85
C THR A 119 2.31 -0.46 5.52
N VAL A 120 2.33 -0.50 6.84
CA VAL A 120 1.95 -1.66 7.64
C VAL A 120 0.67 -1.38 8.42
N ALA A 121 -0.16 -2.41 8.60
CA ALA A 121 -1.44 -2.28 9.28
C ALA A 121 -1.82 -3.54 10.07
N ALA A 122 -2.62 -3.32 11.11
CA ALA A 122 -3.52 -4.29 11.69
C ALA A 122 -4.76 -3.49 12.10
N ASP A 123 -5.82 -3.61 11.31
CA ASP A 123 -7.09 -2.86 11.38
C ASP A 123 -7.11 -1.44 10.81
N CYS A 124 -6.03 -0.65 10.82
CA CYS A 124 -5.99 0.58 10.02
C CYS A 124 -6.05 0.26 8.52
N ALA A 125 -6.52 1.19 7.69
CA ALA A 125 -6.60 0.99 6.25
C ALA A 125 -5.27 1.31 5.55
N PRO A 126 -4.57 0.32 4.95
CA PRO A 126 -3.50 0.61 4.01
C PRO A 126 -4.12 1.00 2.67
N VAL A 127 -3.83 2.21 2.18
CA VAL A 127 -4.37 2.75 0.93
C VAL A 127 -3.27 2.86 -0.11
N LEU A 128 -3.49 2.29 -1.28
CA LEU A 128 -2.66 2.46 -2.48
C LEU A 128 -3.25 3.58 -3.32
N LEU A 129 -2.44 4.52 -3.78
CA LEU A 129 -2.82 5.44 -4.86
C LEU A 129 -1.82 5.37 -6.00
N TYR A 130 -2.33 5.53 -7.22
CA TYR A 130 -1.53 5.48 -8.44
C TYR A 130 -2.00 6.52 -9.44
N ALA A 131 -1.04 7.30 -9.94
CA ALA A 131 -1.22 8.23 -11.04
C ALA A 131 -0.64 7.62 -12.32
N PRO A 132 -1.46 7.13 -13.26
CA PRO A 132 -0.97 6.72 -14.57
C PRO A 132 -0.65 7.94 -15.43
N GLY A 133 0.32 7.81 -16.34
CA GLY A 133 0.61 8.86 -17.31
C GLY A 133 2.08 8.87 -17.76
N PRO A 134 2.50 9.93 -18.47
CA PRO A 134 3.89 10.11 -18.89
C PRO A 134 4.84 10.35 -17.70
N ARG A 135 4.30 10.83 -16.57
CA ARG A 135 5.00 10.99 -15.29
C ARG A 135 4.27 10.16 -14.23
N PRO A 136 4.41 8.82 -14.28
CA PRO A 136 3.67 7.98 -13.35
C PRO A 136 4.17 8.22 -11.92
N ALA A 137 3.26 8.15 -10.96
CA ALA A 137 3.58 8.29 -9.54
C ALA A 137 2.77 7.27 -8.73
N VAL A 138 3.32 6.82 -7.61
CA VAL A 138 2.67 5.88 -6.69
C VAL A 138 2.73 6.43 -5.28
N ALA A 139 1.70 6.13 -4.49
CA ALA A 139 1.69 6.43 -3.07
C ALA A 139 1.12 5.28 -2.25
N VAL A 140 1.57 5.16 -1.02
CA VAL A 140 0.94 4.33 0.02
C VAL A 140 0.64 5.18 1.23
N ALA A 141 -0.51 4.96 1.86
CA ALA A 141 -0.92 5.69 3.05
C ALA A 141 -1.46 4.75 4.14
N HIS A 142 -1.11 5.07 5.39
CA HIS A 142 -1.64 4.47 6.59
C HIS A 142 -2.84 5.29 7.10
N ALA A 143 -4.05 4.81 6.86
CA ALA A 143 -5.29 5.51 7.20
C ALA A 143 -6.03 4.81 8.35
N GLY A 144 -5.56 5.06 9.57
CA GLY A 144 -6.37 4.82 10.78
C GLY A 144 -7.36 5.95 11.01
N TRP A 145 -8.31 5.79 11.95
CA TRP A 145 -9.34 6.81 12.20
C TRP A 145 -8.77 8.21 12.53
N ARG A 146 -7.65 8.29 13.26
CA ARG A 146 -6.98 9.57 13.55
C ARG A 146 -6.36 10.20 12.31
N GLY A 147 -5.73 9.39 11.45
CA GLY A 147 -5.14 9.86 10.21
C GLY A 147 -6.21 10.33 9.21
N LEU A 148 -7.34 9.62 9.14
CA LEU A 148 -8.51 10.04 8.36
C LEU A 148 -9.07 11.37 8.91
N ALA A 149 -9.34 11.45 10.22
CA ALA A 149 -9.78 12.70 10.84
C ALA A 149 -8.80 13.87 10.61
N ALA A 150 -7.50 13.59 10.50
CA ALA A 150 -6.46 14.58 10.22
C ALA A 150 -6.28 14.90 8.73
N GLY A 151 -6.93 14.17 7.81
CA GLY A 151 -6.87 14.41 6.38
C GLY A 151 -5.70 13.75 5.64
N VAL A 152 -5.22 12.58 6.08
CA VAL A 152 -4.11 11.87 5.42
C VAL A 152 -4.40 11.55 3.95
N LEU A 153 -5.63 11.17 3.61
CA LEU A 153 -5.98 10.82 2.23
C LEU A 153 -6.07 12.03 1.31
N PRO A 154 -6.77 13.13 1.64
CA PRO A 154 -6.73 14.33 0.79
C PRO A 154 -5.31 14.89 0.66
N ALA A 155 -4.49 14.87 1.72
CA ALA A 155 -3.09 15.27 1.64
C ALA A 155 -2.28 14.39 0.68
N THR A 156 -2.47 13.07 0.75
CA THR A 156 -1.79 12.11 -0.15
C THR A 156 -2.23 12.29 -1.61
N VAL A 157 -3.53 12.52 -1.85
CA VAL A 157 -4.08 12.77 -3.19
C VAL A 157 -3.46 14.04 -3.78
N ALA A 158 -3.41 15.13 -3.02
CA ALA A 158 -2.81 16.39 -3.47
C ALA A 158 -1.32 16.22 -3.82
N ALA A 159 -0.55 15.59 -2.92
CA ALA A 159 0.89 15.36 -3.13
C ALA A 159 1.16 14.47 -4.35
N LEU A 160 0.34 13.42 -4.56
CA LEU A 160 0.45 12.52 -5.70
C LEU A 160 0.06 13.20 -7.02
N ALA A 161 -1.03 13.97 -7.02
CA ALA A 161 -1.49 14.73 -8.17
C ALA A 161 -0.43 15.74 -8.64
N GLU A 162 0.15 16.48 -7.70
CA GLU A 162 1.25 17.42 -7.96
C GLU A 162 2.47 16.71 -8.52
N ALA A 163 2.91 15.60 -7.90
CA ALA A 163 4.07 14.84 -8.33
C ALA A 163 3.91 14.25 -9.75
N ALA A 164 2.70 13.81 -10.10
CA ALA A 164 2.39 13.29 -11.42
C ALA A 164 2.08 14.36 -12.47
N GLY A 165 1.82 15.61 -12.05
CA GLY A 165 1.23 16.64 -12.91
C GLY A 165 -0.11 16.19 -13.50
N ALA A 166 -0.91 15.45 -12.73
CA ALA A 166 -2.17 14.86 -13.17
C ALA A 166 -3.30 15.25 -12.22
N PRO A 167 -4.51 15.56 -12.73
CA PRO A 167 -5.62 15.93 -11.89
C PRO A 167 -6.20 14.71 -11.15
N PRO A 168 -6.81 14.89 -9.96
CA PRO A 168 -7.27 13.80 -9.09
C PRO A 168 -8.20 12.76 -9.77
N GLU A 169 -8.99 13.16 -10.76
CA GLU A 169 -9.95 12.30 -11.47
C GLU A 169 -9.26 11.21 -12.30
N ARG A 170 -7.96 11.40 -12.60
CA ARG A 170 -7.12 10.43 -13.31
C ARG A 170 -6.40 9.46 -12.37
N LEU A 171 -6.41 9.74 -11.08
CA LEU A 171 -5.81 8.86 -10.08
C LEU A 171 -6.67 7.62 -9.88
N ARG A 172 -6.03 6.55 -9.43
CA ARG A 172 -6.65 5.29 -9.05
C ARG A 172 -6.28 4.98 -7.61
N ALA A 173 -7.17 4.32 -6.88
CA ALA A 173 -6.94 3.96 -5.50
C ALA A 173 -7.40 2.54 -5.17
N GLY A 174 -6.74 1.93 -4.20
CA GLY A 174 -7.13 0.66 -3.59
C GLY A 174 -7.12 0.80 -2.08
N VAL A 175 -8.28 0.64 -1.44
CA VAL A 175 -8.42 0.64 0.03
C VAL A 175 -8.32 -0.80 0.52
N GLY A 176 -7.27 -1.11 1.28
CA GLY A 176 -6.96 -2.46 1.76
C GLY A 176 -7.86 -2.94 2.90
N PRO A 177 -7.64 -4.18 3.38
CA PRO A 177 -8.34 -4.73 4.53
C PRO A 177 -8.19 -3.83 5.74
N CYS A 178 -9.31 -3.50 6.39
CA CYS A 178 -9.34 -2.60 7.54
C CYS A 178 -10.55 -2.87 8.43
N ALA A 179 -10.54 -2.29 9.62
CA ALA A 179 -11.62 -2.44 10.56
C ALA A 179 -12.92 -1.80 10.04
N GLY A 180 -14.00 -2.56 10.20
CA GLY A 180 -15.34 -2.17 9.80
C GLY A 180 -16.40 -2.93 10.60
N PRO A 181 -17.68 -2.62 10.40
CA PRO A 181 -18.78 -3.30 11.07
C PRO A 181 -18.80 -4.81 10.77
N PRO A 182 -19.29 -5.65 11.68
CA PRO A 182 -19.68 -5.33 13.07
C PRO A 182 -18.51 -5.35 14.07
N HIS A 183 -17.25 -5.36 13.60
CA HIS A 183 -16.07 -5.60 14.44
C HIS A 183 -15.34 -4.33 14.88
N TYR A 184 -15.88 -3.14 14.56
CA TYR A 184 -15.23 -1.88 14.88
C TYR A 184 -16.13 -0.93 15.65
N GLN A 185 -16.39 -1.36 16.89
CA GLN A 185 -17.09 -0.57 17.87
C GLN A 185 -16.20 0.56 18.40
N VAL A 186 -16.74 1.78 18.43
CA VAL A 186 -16.07 2.99 18.92
C VAL A 186 -17.00 3.81 19.82
N GLY A 187 -16.40 4.69 20.63
CA GLY A 187 -17.16 5.67 21.41
C GLY A 187 -17.69 6.82 20.55
N PRO A 188 -18.61 7.63 21.09
CA PRO A 188 -19.22 8.76 20.37
C PRO A 188 -18.19 9.79 19.89
N GLU A 189 -17.08 9.96 20.61
CA GLU A 189 -15.99 10.89 20.27
C GLU A 189 -15.29 10.53 18.96
N VAL A 190 -15.07 9.24 18.72
CA VAL A 190 -14.48 8.76 17.47
C VAL A 190 -15.50 8.78 16.35
N ALA A 191 -16.75 8.42 16.64
CA ALA A 191 -17.84 8.43 15.66
C ALA A 191 -18.13 9.86 15.15
N ALA A 192 -18.03 10.87 16.01
CA ALA A 192 -18.26 12.27 15.65
C ALA A 192 -17.21 12.83 14.67
N ALA A 193 -16.01 12.23 14.61
CA ALA A 193 -14.98 12.62 13.64
C ALA A 193 -15.22 12.02 12.25
N ALA A 194 -16.05 10.98 12.14
CA ALA A 194 -16.29 10.26 10.90
C ALA A 194 -17.46 10.87 10.11
N PRO A 195 -17.46 10.74 8.76
CA PRO A 195 -18.63 11.10 7.97
C PRO A 195 -19.82 10.20 8.35
N ALA A 196 -21.03 10.77 8.38
CA ALA A 196 -22.24 10.05 8.80
C ALA A 196 -22.45 8.73 8.03
N ALA A 197 -22.09 8.68 6.74
CA ALA A 197 -22.20 7.49 5.91
C ALA A 197 -21.25 6.33 6.31
N ALA A 198 -20.26 6.59 7.17
CA ALA A 198 -19.34 5.59 7.69
C ALA A 198 -19.69 5.14 9.13
N VAL A 199 -20.77 5.65 9.72
CA VAL A 199 -21.17 5.35 11.09
C VAL A 199 -22.52 4.63 11.07
N ALA A 200 -22.56 3.45 11.67
CA ALA A 200 -23.78 2.67 11.83
C ALA A 200 -24.16 2.54 13.32
N PRO A 201 -25.45 2.29 13.63
CA PRO A 201 -25.89 1.95 14.97
C PRO A 201 -25.16 0.71 15.52
N ASP A 202 -25.01 0.67 16.83
CA ASP A 202 -24.50 -0.48 17.58
C ASP A 202 -25.59 -1.00 18.53
N PRO A 203 -25.65 -2.31 18.85
CA PRO A 203 -26.54 -2.83 19.87
C PRO A 203 -26.34 -2.19 21.26
N ASP A 204 -25.11 -1.78 21.58
CA ASP A 204 -24.80 -0.97 22.75
C ASP A 204 -25.10 0.52 22.44
N PRO A 205 -26.06 1.15 23.14
CA PRO A 205 -26.48 2.53 22.85
C PRO A 205 -25.36 3.57 23.05
N ASP A 206 -24.36 3.25 23.87
CA ASP A 206 -23.22 4.14 24.16
C ASP A 206 -22.11 4.02 23.10
N ARG A 207 -22.31 3.16 22.09
CA ARG A 207 -21.33 2.83 21.08
C ARG A 207 -21.85 3.03 19.68
N ARG A 208 -20.92 3.06 18.72
CA ARG A 208 -21.22 3.10 17.28
C ARG A 208 -20.32 2.13 16.54
N GLN A 209 -20.79 1.66 15.40
CA GLN A 209 -20.00 0.85 14.47
C GLN A 209 -19.39 1.76 13.42
N LEU A 210 -18.07 1.75 13.30
CA LEU A 210 -17.33 2.59 12.36
C LEU A 210 -16.86 1.76 11.16
N ASP A 211 -17.07 2.25 9.94
CA ASP A 211 -16.58 1.67 8.70
C ASP A 211 -15.42 2.51 8.13
N LEU A 212 -14.17 2.07 8.40
CA LEU A 212 -12.99 2.77 7.88
C LEU A 212 -12.91 2.74 6.35
N ALA A 213 -13.40 1.68 5.71
CA ALA A 213 -13.37 1.58 4.26
C ALA A 213 -14.34 2.58 3.63
N ALA A 214 -15.53 2.74 4.22
CA ALA A 214 -16.50 3.75 3.80
C ALA A 214 -15.97 5.18 4.03
N TRP A 215 -15.33 5.44 5.17
CA TRP A 215 -14.70 6.74 5.45
C TRP A 215 -13.58 7.04 4.45
N ALA A 216 -12.63 6.12 4.27
CA ALA A 216 -11.54 6.29 3.31
C ALA A 216 -12.05 6.53 1.89
N ARG A 217 -13.07 5.78 1.45
CA ARG A 217 -13.70 5.98 0.14
C ARG A 217 -14.38 7.35 0.01
N ALA A 218 -15.03 7.83 1.07
CA ALA A 218 -15.66 9.14 1.08
C ALA A 218 -14.62 10.26 0.91
N GLU A 219 -13.50 10.18 1.64
CA GLU A 219 -12.41 11.16 1.52
C GLU A 219 -11.76 11.15 0.14
N LEU A 220 -11.49 9.97 -0.43
CA LEU A 220 -10.91 9.86 -1.77
C LEU A 220 -11.83 10.49 -2.83
N ARG A 221 -13.16 10.29 -2.72
CA ARG A 221 -14.13 10.92 -3.63
C ARG A 221 -14.19 12.43 -3.43
N ALA A 222 -14.20 12.89 -2.18
CA ALA A 222 -14.17 14.31 -1.86
C ALA A 222 -12.90 15.00 -2.36
N ALA A 223 -11.78 14.27 -2.39
CA ALA A 223 -10.50 14.73 -2.97
C ALA A 223 -10.45 14.67 -4.51
N GLY A 224 -11.55 14.28 -5.18
CA GLY A 224 -11.69 14.34 -6.64
C GLY A 224 -11.51 13.01 -7.39
N LEU A 225 -11.26 11.88 -6.70
CA LEU A 225 -11.17 10.60 -7.40
C LEU A 225 -12.55 10.15 -7.88
N ARG A 226 -12.59 9.60 -9.10
CA ARG A 226 -13.79 8.96 -9.65
C ARG A 226 -14.11 7.68 -8.88
N SER A 227 -15.40 7.44 -8.63
CA SER A 227 -15.87 6.29 -7.85
C SER A 227 -15.41 4.95 -8.41
N GLU A 228 -15.35 4.85 -9.73
CA GLU A 228 -14.98 3.64 -10.49
C GLU A 228 -13.47 3.40 -10.46
N ALA A 229 -12.69 4.42 -10.08
CA ALA A 229 -11.24 4.33 -9.91
C ALA A 229 -10.82 3.95 -8.48
N ILE A 230 -11.79 3.72 -7.58
CA ILE A 230 -11.55 3.32 -6.19
C ILE A 230 -11.98 1.87 -6.01
N GLU A 231 -11.01 0.98 -5.82
CA GLU A 231 -11.23 -0.41 -5.40
C GLU A 231 -11.22 -0.49 -3.87
N VAL A 232 -12.11 -1.31 -3.30
CA VAL A 232 -12.19 -1.55 -1.85
C VAL A 232 -12.08 -3.04 -1.61
N ALA A 233 -11.16 -3.46 -0.75
CA ALA A 233 -10.90 -4.87 -0.48
C ALA A 233 -12.14 -5.61 0.02
N GLY A 234 -12.98 -4.94 0.82
CA GLY A 234 -14.19 -5.54 1.41
C GLY A 234 -13.87 -6.61 2.45
N VAL A 235 -12.71 -6.54 3.10
CA VAL A 235 -12.25 -7.51 4.10
C VAL A 235 -12.02 -6.81 5.43
N VAL A 236 -12.64 -7.36 6.49
CA VAL A 236 -12.43 -6.93 7.87
C VAL A 236 -11.40 -7.85 8.54
N PRO A 237 -10.18 -7.38 8.88
CA PRO A 237 -9.13 -8.22 9.43
C PRO A 237 -9.53 -8.96 10.70
N ALA A 238 -10.39 -8.39 11.55
CA ALA A 238 -10.90 -9.05 12.74
C ALA A 238 -11.71 -10.32 12.43
N ALA A 239 -12.46 -10.33 11.32
CA ALA A 239 -13.26 -11.47 10.85
C ALA A 239 -12.48 -12.46 9.98
N ASP A 240 -11.34 -12.05 9.41
CA ASP A 240 -10.56 -12.86 8.48
C ASP A 240 -9.17 -13.20 9.04
N ARG A 241 -8.96 -14.50 9.34
CA ARG A 241 -7.71 -15.01 9.91
C ARG A 241 -6.50 -14.93 8.98
N ARG A 242 -6.71 -14.63 7.69
CA ARG A 242 -5.61 -14.38 6.75
C ARG A 242 -4.87 -13.07 7.03
N PHE A 243 -5.42 -12.19 7.87
CA PHE A 243 -4.82 -10.92 8.24
C PHE A 243 -4.59 -10.80 9.76
N PHE A 244 -3.58 -10.01 10.14
CA PHE A 244 -3.42 -9.61 11.53
C PHE A 244 -4.51 -8.58 11.90
N SER A 245 -5.00 -8.63 13.14
CA SER A 245 -5.96 -7.67 13.66
C SER A 245 -5.60 -7.31 15.09
N HIS A 246 -5.40 -6.03 15.34
CA HIS A 246 -5.15 -5.48 16.68
C HIS A 246 -6.38 -5.66 17.58
N ARG A 247 -7.58 -5.50 17.03
CA ARG A 247 -8.84 -5.64 17.74
C ARG A 247 -9.09 -7.07 18.19
N ARG A 248 -8.74 -8.05 17.35
CA ARG A 248 -8.87 -9.48 17.70
C ARG A 248 -7.73 -9.97 18.58
N ASP A 249 -6.49 -9.64 18.24
CA ASP A 249 -5.29 -10.29 18.78
C ASP A 249 -4.49 -9.38 19.75
N GLY A 250 -4.93 -8.13 19.97
CA GLY A 250 -4.30 -7.17 20.87
C GLY A 250 -3.07 -6.43 20.31
N PRO A 251 -2.42 -5.57 21.12
CA PRO A 251 -1.29 -4.73 20.71
C PRO A 251 -0.08 -5.51 20.18
N GLY A 252 0.22 -6.68 20.76
CA GLY A 252 1.36 -7.52 20.39
C GLY A 252 1.19 -8.31 19.09
N CYS A 253 0.05 -8.19 18.40
CA CYS A 253 -0.15 -8.86 17.11
C CYS A 253 0.77 -8.30 16.01
N GLY A 254 0.81 -8.98 14.87
CA GLY A 254 1.67 -8.59 13.75
C GLY A 254 1.07 -7.46 12.96
N ARG A 255 1.82 -7.03 11.95
CA ARG A 255 1.27 -6.16 10.91
C ARG A 255 1.45 -6.83 9.56
N PHE A 256 0.36 -6.90 8.81
CA PHE A 256 0.44 -7.14 7.38
C PHE A 256 0.81 -5.81 6.71
N GLY A 257 1.12 -5.82 5.42
CA GLY A 257 1.51 -4.59 4.74
C GLY A 257 1.06 -4.53 3.30
N LEU A 258 0.97 -3.30 2.81
CA LEU A 258 0.83 -2.95 1.41
C LEU A 258 2.20 -2.47 0.93
N ILE A 259 2.72 -3.13 -0.10
CA ILE A 259 3.95 -2.72 -0.78
C ILE A 259 3.59 -2.32 -2.20
N ALA A 260 4.03 -1.16 -2.65
CA ALA A 260 3.85 -0.71 -4.02
C ALA A 260 5.08 0.01 -4.56
N LEU A 261 5.28 -0.08 -5.88
CA LEU A 261 6.34 0.62 -6.59
C LEU A 261 5.95 0.89 -8.03
N LEU A 262 6.64 1.87 -8.62
CA LEU A 262 6.74 1.95 -10.07
C LEU A 262 7.73 0.89 -10.56
N ALA A 263 7.30 0.08 -11.53
CA ALA A 263 8.13 -0.97 -12.11
C ALA A 263 9.42 -0.36 -12.69
N PRO A 264 10.60 -0.96 -12.46
CA PRO A 264 11.84 -0.50 -13.05
C PRO A 264 11.69 -0.39 -14.57
N THR A 265 12.11 0.74 -15.15
CA THR A 265 12.23 0.85 -16.60
C THR A 265 13.15 -0.27 -17.05
N ARG A 266 12.70 -1.14 -17.96
CA ARG A 266 13.60 -2.14 -18.56
C ARG A 266 14.71 -1.35 -19.22
N SER A 267 15.90 -1.30 -18.61
CA SER A 267 17.08 -0.84 -19.32
C SER A 267 17.15 -1.70 -20.57
N GLY A 268 17.24 -1.05 -21.73
CA GLY A 268 17.29 -1.76 -22.99
C GLY A 268 18.40 -2.78 -22.92
N ARG A 269 18.06 -4.07 -22.83
CA ARG A 269 18.97 -5.11 -23.30
C ARG A 269 19.26 -4.70 -24.73
N GLY A 270 20.51 -4.30 -24.97
CA GLY A 270 20.98 -3.92 -26.30
C GLY A 270 20.42 -4.93 -27.28
N ARG A 271 19.76 -4.44 -28.32
CA ARG A 271 19.48 -5.26 -29.50
C ARG A 271 20.86 -5.71 -29.96
N ASN A 272 21.24 -6.93 -29.59
CA ASN A 272 22.44 -7.55 -30.09
C ASN A 272 22.13 -7.86 -31.56
N ARG A 273 22.34 -6.84 -32.39
CA ARG A 273 22.25 -6.98 -33.84
C ARG A 273 23.46 -7.84 -34.20
N PRO A 274 23.29 -9.03 -34.78
CA PRO A 274 24.42 -9.82 -35.19
C PRO A 274 25.27 -8.99 -36.17
N PRO A 275 26.62 -9.10 -36.12
CA PRO A 275 27.47 -8.37 -37.03
C PRO A 275 27.09 -8.73 -38.46
N ARG A 276 26.87 -7.71 -39.29
CA ARG A 276 26.74 -7.90 -40.73
C ARG A 276 28.05 -8.53 -41.22
N THR A 277 27.99 -9.77 -41.67
CA THR A 277 29.06 -10.37 -42.45
C THR A 277 29.28 -9.47 -43.67
N LYS A 278 30.52 -8.99 -43.82
CA LYS A 278 30.98 -8.45 -45.09
C LYS A 278 31.18 -9.65 -45.99
N ASP A 279 30.24 -9.91 -46.89
CA ASP A 279 30.51 -10.81 -48.00
C ASP A 279 31.55 -10.12 -48.90
N ALA A 280 32.74 -10.71 -48.87
CA ALA A 280 33.80 -10.43 -49.79
C ALA A 280 33.38 -10.90 -51.19
N ARG A 281 33.78 -10.11 -52.18
CA ARG A 281 33.66 -10.38 -53.62
C ARG A 281 34.18 -11.78 -53.96
N ALA A 282 33.45 -12.50 -54.79
CA ALA A 282 34.04 -13.42 -55.76
C ALA A 282 33.80 -12.82 -57.15
N ALA A 283 34.90 -12.61 -57.85
CA ALA A 283 34.93 -12.31 -59.28
C ALA A 283 34.62 -13.61 -60.05
N ASP A 284 33.78 -13.52 -61.07
CA ASP A 284 33.98 -14.22 -62.36
C ASP A 284 32.92 -13.71 -63.35
N GLY A 285 33.39 -13.27 -64.52
CA GLY A 285 32.60 -12.68 -65.60
C GLY A 285 33.37 -11.62 -66.35
#